data_AF-A0A127BBN1-F1
#
_entry.id   AF-A0A127BBN1-F1
#
_cell.length_a   1.000
_cell.length_b   1.000
_cell.length_c   1.000
_cell.angle_alpha   90.00
_cell.angle_beta   90.00
_cell.angle_gamma   90.00
#
_symmetry.space_group_name_H-M   'P 1'
#
loop_
_entity.id
_entity.type
_entity.pdbx_description
1 polymer ?
#
loop_
_entity_poly.entity_id
_entity_poly.type
_entity_poly.pdbx_seq_one_letter_code
_entity_poly.pdbx_strand_id
1 'polypeptide(L)'
;MKFVKVTLLVLLLVSFSLGCISSNQTQSQTQTPSSTTTQDWLQGLDKSKFHFYIYGLDTCPHCQKMKKLLPEYFGNGSLTFYEVRSNEKNLQIYYNFSHLIGVQGVPLVGIFYDGKLYAIIEGEIDPKLIPKLVKEAMKNKGVILIISAGQYILPFNNTKAVSAINNMTRWFKEGVPES
;
A
#
# COMPACT_ATOMS: atom_id res chain seq x y z
N MET A 1 33.89 4.61 -37.96
CA MET A 1 32.84 5.41 -37.28
C MET A 1 33.54 6.43 -36.39
N LYS A 2 33.31 7.73 -36.63
CA LYS A 2 34.07 8.83 -36.02
C LYS A 2 33.43 9.22 -34.68
N PHE A 3 34.24 9.25 -33.61
CA PHE A 3 33.85 9.68 -32.28
C PHE A 3 33.64 11.20 -32.25
N VAL A 4 32.43 11.63 -31.93
CA VAL A 4 32.10 13.04 -31.68
C VAL A 4 32.40 13.35 -30.22
N LYS A 5 33.35 14.26 -29.98
CA LYS A 5 33.70 14.77 -28.65
C LYS A 5 32.64 15.76 -28.20
N VAL A 6 32.00 15.48 -27.08
CA VAL A 6 31.06 16.37 -26.39
C VAL A 6 31.86 17.42 -25.62
N THR A 7 31.72 18.68 -26.01
CA THR A 7 32.39 19.81 -25.35
C THR A 7 31.53 20.29 -24.18
N LEU A 8 32.07 20.13 -22.98
CA LEU A 8 31.55 20.64 -21.71
C LEU A 8 31.65 22.18 -21.69
N LEU A 9 30.52 22.88 -21.57
CA LEU A 9 30.48 24.34 -21.42
C LEU A 9 30.13 24.68 -19.96
N VAL A 10 31.13 25.14 -19.21
CA VAL A 10 30.99 25.71 -17.87
C VAL A 10 30.78 27.22 -18.02
N LEU A 11 29.67 27.75 -17.49
CA LEU A 11 29.43 29.19 -17.40
C LEU A 11 29.15 29.54 -15.93
N LEU A 12 30.20 30.07 -15.30
CA LEU A 12 30.23 30.74 -14.01
C LEU A 12 29.96 32.23 -14.27
N LEU A 13 28.91 32.81 -13.67
CA LEU A 13 28.84 34.26 -13.43
C LEU A 13 28.17 34.59 -12.10
N VAL A 14 28.95 35.32 -11.30
CA VAL A 14 28.73 36.09 -10.06
C VAL A 14 27.72 37.24 -10.40
N SER A 15 26.84 37.79 -9.56
CA SER A 15 27.11 38.57 -8.34
C SER A 15 25.84 39.19 -7.72
N PHE A 16 25.88 39.30 -6.37
CA PHE A 16 25.35 40.31 -5.44
C PHE A 16 24.12 41.19 -5.77
N SER A 17 23.16 41.18 -4.84
CA SER A 17 22.57 42.41 -4.29
C SER A 17 22.27 42.27 -2.79
N LEU A 18 22.68 43.31 -2.05
CA LEU A 18 22.52 43.57 -0.61
C LEU A 18 21.22 44.36 -0.33
N GLY A 19 20.70 44.22 0.90
CA GLY A 19 19.73 45.14 1.54
C GLY A 19 18.31 44.57 1.62
N CYS A 20 17.61 44.53 2.76
CA CYS A 20 17.47 45.57 3.78
C CYS A 20 17.34 45.03 5.22
N ILE A 21 17.72 45.87 6.19
CA ILE A 21 17.45 45.80 7.63
C ILE A 21 16.29 46.75 7.96
N SER A 22 15.27 46.33 8.73
CA SER A 22 14.45 47.14 9.69
C SER A 22 13.32 46.25 10.26
N SER A 23 13.35 45.84 11.53
CA SER A 23 12.83 46.48 12.77
C SER A 23 11.44 45.96 13.19
N ASN A 24 11.31 45.74 14.51
CA ASN A 24 10.22 45.04 15.20
C ASN A 24 8.84 45.68 14.99
N GLN A 25 7.85 44.84 14.68
CA GLN A 25 6.49 45.04 15.17
C GLN A 25 5.86 43.70 15.55
N THR A 26 5.72 43.51 16.86
CA THR A 26 4.84 42.52 17.48
C THR A 26 3.41 42.86 17.10
N GLN A 27 2.77 42.01 16.28
CA GLN A 27 1.32 41.90 16.22
C GLN A 27 0.94 40.43 16.38
N SER A 28 0.28 40.15 17.50
CA SER A 28 -0.43 38.92 17.78
C SER A 28 -1.47 38.68 16.69
N GLN A 29 -1.28 37.61 15.92
CA GLN A 29 -2.39 36.91 15.28
C GLN A 29 -2.24 35.44 15.61
N THR A 30 -3.22 34.95 16.36
CA THR A 30 -3.50 33.53 16.60
C THR A 30 -3.69 32.86 15.24
N GLN A 31 -2.61 32.33 14.67
CA GLN A 31 -2.67 31.45 13.52
C GLN A 31 -2.78 30.02 14.05
N THR A 32 -4.01 29.53 14.09
CA THR A 32 -4.28 28.10 14.05
C THR A 32 -3.47 27.53 12.88
N PRO A 33 -2.54 26.58 13.09
CA PRO A 33 -1.90 25.93 11.98
C PRO A 33 -2.95 25.05 11.31
N SER A 34 -3.56 25.57 10.24
CA SER A 34 -4.26 24.75 9.26
C SER A 34 -3.25 23.77 8.69
N SER A 35 -3.26 22.56 9.23
CA SER A 35 -2.49 21.42 8.76
C SER A 35 -3.02 20.97 7.40
N THR A 36 -2.73 21.74 6.34
CA THR A 36 -3.00 21.38 4.94
C THR A 36 -1.68 21.13 4.22
N THR A 37 -0.81 20.33 4.85
CA THR A 37 0.28 19.61 4.18
C THR A 37 0.14 18.13 4.52
N THR A 38 -1.09 17.63 4.55
CA THR A 38 -1.36 16.33 5.16
C THR A 38 -1.45 15.27 4.07
N GLN A 39 -0.28 14.75 3.70
CA GLN A 39 -0.07 13.45 3.04
C GLN A 39 -0.59 13.31 1.59
N ASP A 40 0.06 13.98 0.64
CA ASP A 40 -0.15 13.83 -0.82
C ASP A 40 -0.13 12.35 -1.30
N TRP A 41 0.66 11.51 -0.64
CA TRP A 41 0.75 10.08 -0.95
C TRP A 41 -0.56 9.30 -0.75
N LEU A 42 -1.53 9.82 0.02
CA LEU A 42 -2.84 9.20 0.22
C LEU A 42 -3.79 9.35 -0.97
N GLN A 43 -3.47 10.19 -1.97
CA GLN A 43 -4.28 10.35 -3.19
C GLN A 43 -5.73 10.76 -2.89
N GLY A 44 -5.96 11.54 -1.82
CA GLY A 44 -7.29 11.94 -1.36
C GLY A 44 -8.15 10.80 -0.78
N LEU A 45 -7.54 9.67 -0.41
CA LEU A 45 -8.20 8.61 0.36
C LEU A 45 -8.04 8.86 1.86
N ASP A 46 -9.03 8.43 2.63
CA ASP A 46 -8.97 8.48 4.09
C ASP A 46 -8.18 7.27 4.62
N LYS A 47 -7.05 7.52 5.28
CA LYS A 47 -6.21 6.44 5.83
C LYS A 47 -6.96 5.53 6.82
N SER A 48 -7.95 6.05 7.54
CA SER A 48 -8.71 5.30 8.55
C SER A 48 -9.65 4.24 7.95
N LYS A 49 -9.93 4.34 6.64
CA LYS A 49 -10.76 3.38 5.91
C LYS A 49 -9.97 2.17 5.39
N PHE A 50 -8.65 2.17 5.53
CA PHE A 50 -7.83 1.03 5.12
C PHE A 50 -7.85 -0.07 6.18
N HIS A 51 -7.94 -1.30 5.70
CA HIS A 51 -7.67 -2.49 6.51
C HIS A 51 -6.86 -3.49 5.72
N PHE A 52 -5.96 -4.18 6.38
CA PHE A 52 -5.04 -5.15 5.81
C PHE A 52 -5.23 -6.49 6.49
N TYR A 53 -5.39 -7.54 5.70
CA TYR A 53 -5.39 -8.91 6.18
C TYR A 53 -4.14 -9.59 5.65
N ILE A 54 -3.33 -10.16 6.53
CA ILE A 54 -2.11 -10.87 6.15
C ILE A 54 -2.23 -12.33 6.54
N TYR A 55 -2.13 -13.23 5.57
CA TYR A 55 -1.75 -14.61 5.84
C TYR A 55 -0.23 -14.70 5.77
N GLY A 56 0.41 -15.12 6.86
CA GLY A 56 1.85 -15.08 6.99
C GLY A 56 2.41 -16.09 7.99
N LEU A 57 3.73 -16.01 8.17
CA LEU A 57 4.48 -16.77 9.15
C LEU A 57 5.11 -15.83 10.18
N ASP A 58 4.92 -16.12 11.46
CA ASP A 58 5.54 -15.42 12.59
C ASP A 58 7.08 -15.36 12.48
N THR A 59 7.71 -16.43 11.99
CA THR A 59 9.16 -16.50 11.78
C THR A 59 9.63 -15.88 10.45
N CYS A 60 8.75 -15.37 9.60
CA CYS A 60 9.13 -14.83 8.29
C CYS A 60 9.49 -13.34 8.37
N PRO A 61 10.73 -12.94 8.02
CA PRO A 61 11.16 -11.54 8.08
C PRO A 61 10.28 -10.60 7.24
N HIS A 62 9.84 -11.04 6.06
CA HIS A 62 8.96 -10.26 5.18
C HIS A 62 7.57 -10.05 5.80
N CYS A 63 7.02 -11.07 6.47
CA CYS A 63 5.76 -10.99 7.19
C CYS A 63 5.87 -10.01 8.37
N GLN A 64 6.93 -10.13 9.16
CA GLN A 64 7.18 -9.23 10.30
C GLN A 64 7.35 -7.77 9.86
N LYS A 65 8.05 -7.55 8.75
CA LYS A 65 8.19 -6.21 8.18
C LYS A 65 6.83 -5.61 7.80
N MET A 66 5.95 -6.35 7.13
CA MET A 66 4.60 -5.87 6.77
C MET A 66 3.70 -5.69 8.00
N LYS A 67 3.77 -6.60 8.97
CA LYS A 67 3.05 -6.51 10.26
C LYS A 67 3.40 -5.23 11.03
N LYS A 68 4.63 -4.73 10.87
CA LYS A 68 5.08 -3.46 11.45
C LYS A 68 4.72 -2.24 10.59
N LEU A 69 5.07 -2.26 9.30
CA LEU A 69 4.97 -1.07 8.44
C LEU A 69 3.54 -0.63 8.14
N LEU A 70 2.60 -1.56 7.96
CA LEU A 70 1.23 -1.18 7.61
C LEU A 70 0.54 -0.41 8.76
N PRO A 71 0.58 -0.88 10.02
CA PRO A 71 0.08 -0.09 11.14
C PRO A 71 0.78 1.26 11.35
N GLU A 72 2.08 1.36 11.10
CA GLU A 72 2.81 2.65 11.21
C GLU A 72 2.26 3.72 10.25
N TYR A 73 1.85 3.32 9.04
CA TYR A 73 1.32 4.23 8.03
C TYR A 73 -0.18 4.48 8.14
N PHE A 74 -0.96 3.45 8.47
CA PHE A 74 -2.42 3.49 8.39
C PHE A 74 -3.12 3.46 9.77
N GLY A 75 -2.38 3.21 10.85
CA GLY A 75 -2.86 3.20 12.23
C GLY A 75 -2.88 1.80 12.85
N ASN A 76 -2.76 1.72 14.18
CA ASN A 76 -2.60 0.46 14.92
C ASN A 76 -3.71 -0.58 14.66
N GLY A 77 -4.95 -0.13 14.42
CA GLY A 77 -6.09 -1.02 14.14
C GLY A 77 -6.24 -1.45 12.68
N SER A 78 -5.34 -1.03 11.79
CA SER A 78 -5.48 -1.26 10.34
C SER A 78 -5.08 -2.66 9.89
N LEU A 79 -4.55 -3.52 10.75
CA LEU A 79 -4.00 -4.82 10.39
C LEU A 79 -4.63 -5.96 11.18
N THR A 80 -4.97 -7.04 10.49
CA THR A 80 -5.20 -8.37 11.07
C THR A 80 -4.18 -9.34 10.48
N PHE A 81 -3.44 -10.02 11.36
CA PHE A 81 -2.46 -11.03 10.97
C PHE A 81 -3.00 -12.44 11.29
N TYR A 82 -2.86 -13.34 10.33
CA TYR A 82 -3.25 -14.73 10.41
C TYR A 82 -2.01 -15.60 10.26
N GLU A 83 -1.60 -16.22 11.37
CA GLU A 83 -0.50 -17.16 11.35
C GLU A 83 -0.93 -18.48 10.70
N VAL A 84 -0.18 -18.95 9.70
CA VAL A 84 -0.57 -20.14 8.93
C VAL A 84 0.07 -21.44 9.41
N ARG A 85 1.25 -21.42 10.06
CA ARG A 85 1.92 -22.67 10.49
C ARG A 85 1.31 -23.25 11.75
N SER A 86 0.95 -22.42 12.71
CA SER A 86 0.44 -22.87 14.02
C SER A 86 -1.09 -22.94 14.07
N ASN A 87 -1.81 -22.58 12.99
CA ASN A 87 -3.26 -22.59 12.94
C ASN A 87 -3.79 -23.29 11.68
N GLU A 88 -4.34 -24.49 11.87
CA GLU A 88 -4.85 -25.35 10.78
C GLU A 88 -5.94 -24.65 9.95
N LYS A 89 -6.86 -23.90 10.57
CA LYS A 89 -7.92 -23.19 9.85
C LYS A 89 -7.31 -22.13 8.92
N ASN A 90 -6.32 -21.37 9.39
CA ASN A 90 -5.63 -20.38 8.57
C ASN A 90 -4.83 -21.04 7.43
N LEU A 91 -4.18 -22.18 7.69
CA LEU A 91 -3.49 -22.96 6.67
C LEU A 91 -4.43 -23.42 5.55
N GLN A 92 -5.59 -23.97 5.91
CA GLN A 92 -6.60 -24.41 4.95
C GLN A 92 -7.15 -23.24 4.12
N ILE A 93 -7.38 -22.08 4.74
CA ILE A 93 -7.78 -20.88 4.01
C ILE A 93 -6.65 -20.41 3.06
N TYR A 94 -5.40 -20.42 3.50
CA TYR A 94 -4.25 -20.10 2.65
C TYR A 94 -4.17 -21.03 1.43
N TYR A 95 -4.40 -22.33 1.60
CA TYR A 95 -4.48 -23.26 0.47
C TYR A 95 -5.59 -22.92 -0.50
N ASN A 96 -6.74 -22.42 -0.05
CA ASN A 96 -7.79 -21.97 -0.97
C ASN A 96 -7.29 -20.83 -1.89
N PHE A 97 -6.51 -19.88 -1.38
CA PHE A 97 -5.86 -18.87 -2.21
C PHE A 97 -4.86 -19.51 -3.18
N SER A 98 -4.01 -20.42 -2.70
CA SER A 98 -3.02 -21.09 -3.53
C SER A 98 -3.67 -21.83 -4.72
N HIS A 99 -4.75 -22.55 -4.49
CA HIS A 99 -5.49 -23.25 -5.55
C HIS A 99 -6.22 -22.31 -6.51
N LEU A 100 -6.81 -21.21 -6.00
CA LEU A 100 -7.63 -20.32 -6.83
C LEU A 100 -6.81 -19.36 -7.69
N ILE A 101 -5.77 -18.76 -7.11
CA ILE A 101 -4.99 -17.70 -7.74
C ILE A 101 -3.51 -18.03 -7.89
N GLY A 102 -3.02 -19.16 -7.39
CA GLY A 102 -1.65 -19.61 -7.63
C GLY A 102 -0.59 -18.91 -6.76
N VAL A 103 -0.96 -18.44 -5.57
CA VAL A 103 0.02 -17.91 -4.61
C VAL A 103 0.92 -19.02 -4.07
N GLN A 104 2.21 -18.72 -3.91
CA GLN A 104 3.24 -19.70 -3.54
C GLN A 104 4.01 -19.33 -2.27
N GLY A 105 3.97 -18.06 -1.86
CA GLY A 105 4.71 -17.53 -0.72
C GLY A 105 3.92 -16.60 0.18
N VAL A 106 4.58 -16.20 1.26
CA VAL A 106 4.06 -15.29 2.29
C VAL A 106 4.96 -14.04 2.40
N PRO A 107 4.42 -12.88 2.85
CA PRO A 107 3.03 -12.64 3.23
C PRO A 107 2.08 -12.58 2.03
N LEU A 108 0.86 -13.10 2.20
CA LEU A 108 -0.26 -12.82 1.31
C LEU A 108 -1.11 -11.70 1.92
N VAL A 109 -1.12 -10.54 1.29
CA VAL A 109 -1.72 -9.31 1.81
C VAL A 109 -2.98 -8.97 1.03
N GLY A 110 -4.13 -8.99 1.70
CA GLY A 110 -5.39 -8.44 1.22
C GLY A 110 -5.52 -6.97 1.61
N ILE A 111 -5.65 -6.08 0.62
CA ILE A 111 -5.80 -4.63 0.79
C ILE A 111 -7.27 -4.27 0.67
N PHE A 112 -7.86 -3.84 1.79
CA PHE A 112 -9.24 -3.39 1.87
C PHE A 112 -9.30 -1.88 2.05
N TYR A 113 -10.30 -1.27 1.43
CA TYR A 113 -10.66 0.13 1.65
C TYR A 113 -12.18 0.21 1.78
N ASP A 114 -12.66 0.83 2.86
CA ASP A 114 -14.09 0.98 3.16
C ASP A 114 -14.83 -0.39 3.15
N GLY A 115 -14.19 -1.41 3.72
CA GLY A 115 -14.71 -2.78 3.83
C GLY A 115 -14.68 -3.62 2.55
N LYS A 116 -14.21 -3.06 1.42
CA LYS A 116 -14.14 -3.72 0.11
C LYS A 116 -12.70 -4.08 -0.27
N LEU A 117 -12.51 -5.27 -0.84
CA LEU A 117 -11.21 -5.73 -1.36
C LEU A 117 -10.88 -5.00 -2.66
N TYR A 118 -9.66 -4.45 -2.74
CA TYR A 118 -9.16 -3.74 -3.93
C TYR A 118 -7.86 -4.31 -4.49
N ALA A 119 -7.03 -4.95 -3.66
CA ALA A 119 -5.85 -5.64 -4.15
C ALA A 119 -5.45 -6.83 -3.29
N ILE A 120 -4.75 -7.76 -3.92
CA ILE A 120 -4.08 -8.90 -3.28
C ILE A 120 -2.61 -8.88 -3.73
N ILE A 121 -1.70 -8.87 -2.77
CA ILE A 121 -0.25 -8.85 -3.01
C ILE A 121 0.38 -10.07 -2.36
N GLU A 122 1.22 -10.78 -3.11
CA GLU A 122 2.15 -11.76 -2.57
C GLU A 122 3.51 -11.09 -2.38
N GLY A 123 4.00 -11.06 -1.13
CA GLY A 123 5.27 -10.42 -0.75
C GLY A 123 5.10 -9.03 -0.14
N GLU A 124 6.19 -8.27 -0.15
CA GLU A 124 6.25 -6.94 0.45
C GLU A 124 5.72 -5.85 -0.49
N ILE A 125 5.14 -4.80 0.08
CA ILE A 125 4.74 -3.59 -0.65
C ILE A 125 5.12 -2.35 0.14
N ASP A 126 5.58 -1.31 -0.55
CA ASP A 126 5.76 0.01 0.06
C ASP A 126 4.37 0.59 0.43
N PRO A 127 4.11 0.89 1.72
CA PRO A 127 2.84 1.47 2.17
C PRO A 127 2.41 2.71 1.37
N LYS A 128 3.36 3.51 0.86
CA LYS A 128 3.06 4.72 0.09
C LYS A 128 2.47 4.44 -1.29
N LEU A 129 2.65 3.24 -1.84
CA LEU A 129 2.10 2.85 -3.14
C LEU A 129 0.66 2.32 -3.03
N ILE A 130 0.22 1.92 -1.84
CA ILE A 130 -1.08 1.31 -1.60
C ILE A 130 -2.25 2.22 -2.01
N PRO A 131 -2.28 3.53 -1.66
CA PRO A 131 -3.39 4.39 -2.07
C PRO A 131 -3.51 4.51 -3.59
N LYS A 132 -2.38 4.59 -4.30
CA LYS A 132 -2.34 4.59 -5.76
C LYS A 132 -2.88 3.28 -6.34
N LEU A 133 -2.54 2.14 -5.74
CA LEU A 133 -3.05 0.84 -6.15
C LEU A 133 -4.58 0.73 -5.98
N VAL A 134 -5.11 1.20 -4.84
CA VAL A 134 -6.56 1.23 -4.59
C VAL A 134 -7.27 2.14 -5.58
N LYS A 135 -6.72 3.32 -5.89
CA LYS A 135 -7.27 4.21 -6.93
C LYS A 135 -7.29 3.55 -8.31
N GLU A 136 -6.23 2.84 -8.68
CA GLU A 136 -6.19 2.15 -9.97
C GLU A 136 -7.22 1.01 -10.02
N ALA A 137 -7.40 0.25 -8.94
CA ALA A 137 -8.42 -0.78 -8.83
C ALA A 137 -9.85 -0.19 -8.93
N MET A 138 -10.11 0.96 -8.28
CA MET A 138 -11.37 1.71 -8.40
C MET A 138 -11.64 2.13 -9.85
N LYS A 139 -10.64 2.72 -10.51
CA LYS A 139 -10.72 3.18 -11.90
C LYS A 139 -11.03 2.03 -12.86
N ASN A 140 -10.38 0.88 -12.69
CA ASN A 140 -10.59 -0.30 -13.52
C ASN A 140 -11.80 -1.15 -13.10
N LYS A 141 -12.55 -0.73 -12.07
CA LYS A 141 -13.72 -1.45 -11.55
C LYS A 141 -13.38 -2.93 -11.29
N GLY A 142 -12.32 -3.20 -10.54
CA GLY A 142 -11.86 -4.56 -10.26
C GLY A 142 -11.00 -4.69 -9.02
N VAL A 143 -10.37 -5.85 -8.88
CA VAL A 143 -9.35 -6.17 -7.88
C VAL A 143 -8.02 -6.41 -8.59
N ILE A 144 -6.95 -5.78 -8.13
CA ILE A 144 -5.60 -5.99 -8.67
C ILE A 144 -4.92 -7.14 -7.93
N LEU A 145 -4.28 -8.05 -8.67
CA LEU A 145 -3.47 -9.12 -8.11
C LEU A 145 -2.03 -8.89 -8.55
N ILE A 146 -1.10 -8.89 -7.61
CA ILE A 146 0.34 -8.89 -7.86
C ILE A 146 0.90 -10.08 -7.11
N ILE A 147 1.10 -11.18 -7.82
CA ILE A 147 1.43 -12.48 -7.27
C ILE A 147 2.53 -13.15 -8.08
N SER A 148 3.09 -14.26 -7.59
CA SER A 148 4.18 -14.98 -8.25
C SER A 148 3.82 -15.43 -9.68
N ALA A 149 2.54 -15.71 -9.94
CA ALA A 149 2.05 -16.07 -11.27
C ALA A 149 2.02 -14.89 -12.26
N GLY A 150 1.99 -13.64 -11.78
CA GLY A 150 1.94 -12.44 -12.59
C GLY A 150 1.10 -11.31 -11.99
N GLN A 151 0.82 -10.31 -12.83
CA GLN A 151 0.00 -9.15 -12.47
C GLN A 151 -1.31 -9.18 -13.25
N TYR A 152 -2.44 -9.10 -12.55
CA TYR A 152 -3.77 -9.25 -13.13
C TYR A 152 -4.75 -8.22 -12.59
N ILE A 153 -5.81 -7.96 -13.35
CA ILE A 153 -7.00 -7.25 -12.88
C ILE A 153 -8.19 -8.21 -13.03
N LEU A 154 -8.87 -8.49 -11.93
CA LEU A 154 -10.14 -9.20 -11.93
C LEU A 154 -11.28 -8.19 -12.00
N PRO A 155 -12.01 -8.09 -13.12
CA PRO A 155 -13.02 -7.05 -13.29
C PRO A 155 -14.36 -7.44 -12.65
N PHE A 156 -15.09 -6.46 -12.10
CA PHE A 156 -16.40 -6.68 -11.48
C PHE A 156 -17.55 -6.97 -12.47
N ASN A 157 -17.29 -6.91 -13.77
CA ASN A 157 -18.28 -7.20 -14.81
C ASN A 157 -18.20 -8.64 -15.36
N ASN A 158 -17.30 -9.46 -14.81
CA ASN A 158 -17.14 -10.86 -15.20
C ASN A 158 -17.60 -11.78 -14.07
N THR A 159 -18.56 -12.66 -14.34
CA THR A 159 -19.19 -13.51 -13.31
C THR A 159 -18.20 -14.46 -12.62
N LYS A 160 -17.25 -15.04 -13.36
CA LYS A 160 -16.20 -15.88 -12.78
C LYS A 160 -15.26 -15.07 -11.89
N ALA A 161 -14.85 -13.88 -12.35
CA ALA A 161 -14.01 -12.98 -11.58
C ALA A 161 -14.71 -12.51 -10.29
N VAL A 162 -15.98 -12.13 -10.36
CA VAL A 162 -16.79 -11.74 -9.20
C VAL A 162 -16.90 -12.88 -8.19
N SER A 163 -17.15 -14.11 -8.65
CA SER A 163 -17.17 -15.29 -7.78
C SER A 163 -15.83 -15.50 -7.06
N ALA A 164 -14.72 -15.41 -7.80
CA ALA A 164 -13.38 -15.49 -7.22
C ALA A 164 -13.13 -14.38 -6.19
N ILE A 165 -13.49 -13.13 -6.51
CA ILE A 165 -13.34 -11.98 -5.61
C ILE A 165 -14.17 -12.16 -4.33
N ASN A 166 -15.40 -12.65 -4.43
CA ASN A 166 -16.27 -12.88 -3.28
C ASN A 166 -15.69 -13.96 -2.36
N ASN A 167 -15.18 -15.05 -2.93
CA ASN A 167 -14.49 -16.09 -2.18
C ASN A 167 -13.26 -15.56 -1.45
N MET A 168 -12.38 -14.86 -2.16
CA MET A 168 -11.17 -14.26 -1.56
C MET A 168 -11.50 -13.22 -0.48
N THR A 169 -12.51 -12.39 -0.72
CA THR A 169 -12.99 -11.41 0.27
C THR A 169 -13.45 -12.09 1.54
N ARG A 170 -14.20 -13.18 1.42
CA ARG A 170 -14.67 -13.97 2.55
C ARG A 170 -13.51 -14.63 3.30
N TRP A 171 -12.60 -15.28 2.59
CA TRP A 171 -11.42 -15.93 3.18
C TRP A 171 -10.54 -14.96 3.97
N PHE A 172 -10.34 -13.73 3.50
CA PHE A 172 -9.61 -12.71 4.28
C PHE A 172 -10.35 -12.31 5.57
N LYS A 173 -11.67 -12.40 5.64
CA LYS A 173 -12.45 -12.02 6.82
C LYS A 173 -12.72 -13.17 7.80
N GLU A 174 -12.51 -14.42 7.38
CA GLU A 174 -12.84 -15.62 8.16
C GLU A 174 -11.64 -16.24 8.91
N GLY A 175 -10.44 -15.71 8.72
CA GLY A 175 -9.23 -16.17 9.43
C GLY A 175 -9.35 -16.04 10.95
N VAL A 176 -8.54 -16.81 11.67
CA VAL A 176 -8.40 -16.70 13.13
C VAL A 176 -7.22 -15.77 13.42
N PRO A 177 -7.46 -14.56 13.95
CA PRO A 177 -6.38 -13.64 14.28
C PRO A 177 -5.39 -14.27 15.25
N GLU A 178 -4.11 -13.95 15.07
CA GLU A 178 -3.10 -14.18 16.11
C GLU A 178 -3.51 -13.42 17.39
N SER A 179 -3.37 -14.08 18.54
CA SER A 179 -3.67 -13.54 19.87
C SER A 179 -2.54 -12.69 20.41
#